data_AF-A0A3P7NE49-F1
#
_entry.id   AF-A0A3P7NE49-F1
#
_cell.length_a   1.000
_cell.length_b   1.000
_cell.length_c   1.000
_cell.angle_alpha   90.00
_cell.angle_beta   90.00
_cell.angle_gamma   90.00
#
_symmetry.space_group_name_H-M   'P 1'
#
loop_
_entity.id
_entity.type
_entity.pdbx_description
1 polymer ?
#
loop_
_entity_poly.entity_id
_entity_poly.type
_entity_poly.pdbx_seq_one_letter_code
_entity_poly.pdbx_strand_id
1 'polypeptide(L)'
;MIEEEQKRCKQATPKDTWNLAYVFLFIHGVGFLLPWNVFINAREYFVDYKLNTTSSRNVDYRIHFVSYLGICAQLPNLIMAAWNTFYQSKTR
;
A
#
# COMPACT_ATOMS: atom_id res chain seq x y z
N MET A 1 13.25 -33.07 30.30
CA MET A 1 13.86 -32.02 29.46
C MET A 1 13.65 -32.24 27.97
N ILE A 2 13.74 -33.47 27.43
CA ILE A 2 13.52 -33.76 26.00
C ILE A 2 12.03 -33.64 25.59
N GLU A 3 11.12 -33.88 26.52
CA GLU A 3 9.66 -33.89 26.28
C GLU A 3 9.04 -32.48 26.15
N GLU A 4 9.65 -31.47 26.78
CA GLU A 4 9.29 -30.05 26.66
C GLU A 4 9.70 -29.49 25.29
N GLU A 5 10.88 -29.87 24.78
CA GLU A 5 11.32 -29.50 23.42
C GLU A 5 10.44 -30.14 22.35
N GLN A 6 10.05 -31.40 22.54
CA GLN A 6 9.14 -32.11 21.63
C GLN A 6 7.73 -31.48 21.63
N LYS A 7 7.23 -30.98 22.77
CA LYS A 7 5.97 -30.22 22.85
C LYS A 7 6.03 -28.89 22.11
N ARG A 8 7.17 -28.19 22.18
CA ARG A 8 7.42 -26.94 21.42
C ARG A 8 7.48 -27.20 19.90
N CYS A 9 8.02 -28.34 19.49
CA CYS A 9 8.07 -28.78 18.08
C CYS A 9 6.74 -29.37 17.57
N LYS A 10 5.84 -29.78 18.47
CA LYS A 10 4.49 -30.32 18.16
C LYS A 10 3.38 -29.28 18.38
N GLN A 11 3.67 -27.99 18.26
CA GLN A 11 2.59 -27.04 18.01
C GLN A 11 2.08 -27.33 16.59
N ALA A 12 1.02 -28.14 16.49
CA ALA A 12 0.41 -28.49 15.22
C ALA A 12 0.14 -27.19 14.46
N THR A 13 0.77 -27.04 13.29
CA THR A 13 0.64 -25.85 12.46
C THR A 13 -0.86 -25.56 12.33
N PRO A 14 -1.35 -24.38 12.77
CA PRO A 14 -2.77 -24.09 12.76
C PRO A 14 -3.25 -24.22 11.32
N LYS A 15 -4.03 -25.28 11.08
CA LYS A 15 -4.50 -25.62 9.74
C LYS A 15 -5.66 -24.68 9.44
N ASP A 16 -5.46 -23.73 8.54
CA ASP A 16 -6.51 -22.82 8.08
C ASP A 16 -7.53 -23.64 7.28
N THR A 17 -8.53 -24.19 7.97
CA THR A 17 -9.48 -25.19 7.43
C THR A 17 -10.34 -24.66 6.30
N TRP A 18 -10.44 -23.33 6.16
CA TRP A 18 -11.26 -22.69 5.14
C TRP A 18 -10.48 -21.66 4.29
N ASN A 19 -9.15 -21.64 4.40
CA ASN A 19 -8.25 -20.70 3.72
C ASN A 19 -8.68 -19.23 3.88
N LEU A 20 -9.32 -18.89 5.00
CA LEU A 20 -9.87 -17.55 5.21
C LEU A 20 -8.75 -16.52 5.34
N ALA A 21 -7.65 -16.87 6.01
CA ALA A 21 -6.51 -15.96 6.15
C ALA A 21 -5.91 -15.63 4.76
N TYR A 22 -5.86 -16.62 3.86
CA TYR A 22 -5.43 -16.43 2.48
C TYR A 22 -6.34 -15.46 1.72
N VAL A 23 -7.66 -15.60 1.85
CA VAL A 23 -8.64 -14.71 1.21
C VAL A 23 -8.52 -13.28 1.74
N PHE A 24 -8.36 -13.10 3.06
CA PHE A 24 -8.18 -11.76 3.64
C PHE A 24 -6.87 -11.10 3.19
N LEU A 25 -5.75 -11.83 3.18
CA LEU A 25 -4.48 -11.32 2.64
C LEU A 25 -4.60 -10.95 1.16
N PHE A 26 -5.33 -11.75 0.37
CA PHE A 26 -5.58 -11.48 -1.04
C PHE A 26 -6.44 -10.23 -1.25
N ILE A 27 -7.60 -10.14 -0.58
CA ILE A 27 -8.49 -8.96 -0.68
C ILE A 27 -7.80 -7.71 -0.16
N HIS A 28 -6.99 -7.82 0.90
CA HIS A 28 -6.22 -6.70 1.43
C HIS A 28 -5.19 -6.21 0.41
N GLY A 29 -4.47 -7.12 -0.25
CA GLY A 29 -3.58 -6.76 -1.36
C GLY A 29 -4.32 -6.07 -2.50
N VAL A 30 -5.42 -6.67 -2.97
CA VAL A 30 -6.25 -6.08 -4.05
C VAL A 30 -6.82 -4.71 -3.65
N GLY A 31 -7.26 -4.55 -2.40
CA GLY A 31 -7.77 -3.31 -1.84
C GLY A 31 -6.72 -2.21 -1.72
N PHE A 32 -5.44 -2.55 -1.60
CA PHE A 32 -4.35 -1.58 -1.62
C PHE A 32 -4.01 -1.13 -3.05
N LEU A 33 -4.06 -2.05 -4.03
CA LEU A 33 -3.75 -1.73 -5.43
C LEU A 33 -4.91 -1.03 -6.16
N LEU A 34 -6.16 -1.36 -5.84
CA LEU A 34 -7.35 -0.83 -6.53
C LEU A 34 -7.44 0.71 -6.52
N PRO A 35 -7.32 1.40 -5.38
CA PRO A 35 -7.43 2.85 -5.32
C PRO A 35 -6.37 3.55 -6.19
N TRP A 36 -5.13 3.07 -6.14
CA TRP A 36 -4.03 3.64 -6.93
C TRP A 36 -4.24 3.43 -8.43
N ASN A 37 -4.67 2.24 -8.83
CA ASN A 37 -4.93 1.92 -10.24
C ASN A 37 -6.14 2.70 -10.79
N VAL A 38 -7.20 2.90 -10.02
CA VAL A 38 -8.33 3.77 -10.41
C VAL A 38 -7.89 5.22 -10.54
N PHE A 39 -7.01 5.68 -9.65
CA PHE A 39 -6.52 7.06 -9.66
C PHE A 39 -5.64 7.38 -10.88
N ILE A 40 -4.79 6.43 -11.31
CA ILE A 40 -4.02 6.58 -12.56
C ILE A 40 -4.96 6.69 -13.76
N ASN A 41 -6.03 5.89 -13.83
CA ASN A 41 -7.01 5.98 -14.92
C ASN A 41 -7.80 7.30 -14.89
N ALA A 42 -8.09 7.84 -13.71
CA ALA A 42 -8.75 9.14 -13.56
C ALA A 42 -7.88 10.33 -14.01
N ARG A 43 -6.60 10.13 -14.35
CA ARG A 43 -5.70 11.20 -14.81
C ARG A 43 -6.28 11.98 -15.98
N GLU A 44 -6.89 11.32 -16.95
CA GLU A 44 -7.40 11.96 -18.18
C GLU A 44 -8.57 12.89 -17.85
N TYR A 45 -9.41 12.52 -16.87
CA TYR A 45 -10.45 13.40 -16.38
C TYR A 45 -9.88 14.68 -15.75
N PHE A 46 -8.84 14.56 -14.91
CA PHE A 46 -8.26 15.73 -14.26
C PHE A 46 -7.45 16.59 -15.21
N VAL A 47 -6.70 15.98 -16.13
CA VAL A 47 -5.81 16.64 -17.07
C VAL A 47 -6.62 17.24 -18.22
N ASP A 48 -7.38 16.43 -18.95
CA ASP A 48 -7.96 16.82 -20.23
C ASP A 48 -9.35 17.48 -20.12
N TYR A 49 -10.04 17.26 -19.01
CA TYR A 49 -11.37 17.84 -18.77
C TYR A 49 -11.35 18.91 -17.68
N LYS A 50 -10.89 18.60 -16.45
CA LYS A 50 -11.02 19.51 -15.31
C LYS A 50 -10.00 20.66 -15.31
N LEU A 51 -8.75 20.40 -15.72
CA LEU A 51 -7.66 21.39 -15.76
C LEU A 51 -7.37 21.90 -17.17
N ASN A 52 -8.33 21.75 -18.08
CA ASN A 52 -8.23 22.23 -19.46
C ASN A 52 -8.47 23.73 -19.53
N THR A 53 -7.44 24.50 -19.18
CA THR A 53 -7.39 25.95 -19.30
C THR A 53 -6.30 26.35 -20.29
N THR A 54 -6.63 27.34 -21.14
CA THR A 54 -5.75 27.94 -22.16
C THR A 54 -4.68 28.88 -21.58
N SER A 55 -4.70 29.14 -20.26
CA SER A 55 -3.69 29.96 -19.59
C SER A 55 -2.38 29.19 -19.40
N SER A 56 -1.30 29.68 -20.01
CA SER A 56 0.05 29.11 -19.98
C SER A 56 0.55 28.73 -18.57
N ARG A 57 0.24 29.53 -17.54
CA ARG A 57 0.65 29.28 -16.15
C ARG A 57 0.09 27.98 -15.55
N ASN A 58 -1.05 27.50 -16.02
CA ASN A 58 -1.72 26.29 -15.49
C ASN A 58 -1.40 25.01 -16.28
N VAL A 59 -0.66 25.14 -17.40
CA VAL A 59 -0.28 24.00 -18.26
C VAL A 59 0.73 23.10 -17.56
N ASP A 60 1.69 23.69 -16.84
CA ASP A 60 2.75 22.97 -16.14
C ASP A 60 2.17 22.06 -15.03
N TYR A 61 1.23 22.60 -14.24
CA TYR A 61 0.52 21.85 -13.20
C TYR A 61 -0.28 20.68 -13.78
N ARG A 62 -0.90 20.87 -14.94
CA ARG A 62 -1.66 19.83 -15.64
C ARG A 62 -0.76 18.68 -16.09
N ILE A 63 0.40 18.98 -16.68
CA ILE A 63 1.33 17.96 -17.20
C ILE A 63 1.93 17.13 -16.06
N HIS A 64 2.27 17.78 -14.94
CA HIS A 64 2.96 17.14 -13.82
C HIS A 64 2.04 16.67 -12.68
N PHE A 65 0.72 16.84 -12.81
CA PHE A 65 -0.29 16.50 -11.79
C PHE A 65 -0.10 15.10 -11.18
N VAL A 66 0.00 14.06 -12.02
CA VAL A 66 0.15 12.67 -11.57
C VAL A 66 1.48 12.46 -10.83
N SER A 67 2.53 13.16 -11.25
CA SER A 67 3.86 13.07 -10.63
C SER A 67 3.85 13.70 -9.23
N TYR A 68 3.24 14.88 -9.09
CA TYR A 68 3.07 15.54 -7.79
C TYR A 68 2.24 14.69 -6.82
N LEU A 69 1.14 14.11 -7.29
CA LEU A 69 0.30 13.21 -6.48
C LEU A 69 1.05 11.95 -6.07
N GLY A 70 1.84 11.37 -6.97
CA GLY A 70 2.68 10.21 -6.67
C GLY A 70 3.69 10.51 -5.58
N ILE A 71 4.41 11.63 -5.66
CA ILE A 71 5.36 12.02 -4.62
C ILE A 71 4.64 12.27 -3.29
N CYS A 72 3.49 12.97 -3.32
CA CYS A 72 2.69 13.22 -2.12
C CYS A 72 2.11 11.95 -1.48
N ALA A 73 1.82 10.91 -2.24
CA ALA A 73 1.31 9.64 -1.72
C ALA A 73 2.44 8.69 -1.26
N GLN A 74 3.55 8.65 -2.00
CA GLN A 74 4.65 7.73 -1.72
C GLN A 74 5.56 8.23 -0.60
N LEU A 75 5.74 9.55 -0.46
CA LEU A 75 6.58 10.15 0.57
C LEU A 75 6.08 9.85 2.00
N PRO A 76 4.80 10.06 2.37
CA PRO A 76 4.31 9.70 3.70
C PRO A 76 4.35 8.18 3.93
N ASN A 77 4.06 7.38 2.91
CA ASN A 77 4.20 5.92 3.00
C ASN A 77 5.64 5.50 3.31
N LEU A 78 6.61 6.11 2.63
CA LEU A 78 8.03 5.86 2.86
C LEU A 78 8.46 6.29 4.27
N ILE A 79 8.03 7.46 4.71
CA ILE A 79 8.33 7.98 6.06
C ILE A 79 7.74 7.05 7.13
N MET A 80 6.49 6.61 6.97
CA MET A 80 5.83 5.71 7.91
C MET A 80 6.44 4.31 7.90
N ALA A 81 6.82 3.79 6.73
CA ALA A 81 7.52 2.51 6.62
C ALA A 81 8.91 2.55 7.24
N ALA A 82 9.66 3.63 7.00
CA ALA A 82 10.96 3.88 7.64
C ALA A 82 10.80 3.99 9.16
N TRP A 83 9.82 4.76 9.64
CA TRP A 83 9.53 4.89 11.07
C TRP A 83 9.20 3.54 11.70
N ASN A 84 8.32 2.77 11.07
CA ASN A 84 7.96 1.43 11.51
C ASN A 84 9.20 0.52 11.63
N THR A 85 10.12 0.60 10.67
CA THR A 85 11.32 -0.25 10.63
C THR A 85 12.35 0.13 11.69
N PHE A 86 12.58 1.42 11.92
CA PHE A 86 13.57 1.89 12.88
C PHE A 86 13.08 1.88 14.33
N TYR A 87 11.78 2.11 14.57
CA TYR A 87 11.22 2.16 15.93
C TYR A 87 10.62 0.82 16.41
N GLN A 88 10.38 -0.18 15.55
CA GLN A 88 9.96 -1.53 15.99
C GLN A 88 11.04 -2.32 16.73
N SER A 89 12.31 -1.90 16.66
CA SER A 89 13.48 -2.59 17.24
C SER A 89 13.38 -2.86 18.77
N LYS A 90 12.40 -2.26 19.47
CA LYS A 90 12.16 -2.50 20.90
C LYS A 90 10.86 -3.26 21.18
N THR A 91 10.73 -4.47 20.67
CA THR A 91 9.81 -5.47 21.26
C THR A 91 10.61 -6.73 21.55
N ARG A 92 10.65 -7.12 22.83
CA ARG A 92 11.41 -8.24 23.41
C ARG A 92 11.25 -9.56 22.65
#